data_AF-A0A6A5Y7B4-F1
#
_entry.id   AF-A0A6A5Y7B4-F1
#
_cell.length_a   1.000
_cell.length_b   1.000
_cell.length_c   1.000
_cell.angle_alpha   90.00
_cell.angle_beta   90.00
_cell.angle_gamma   90.00
#
_symmetry.space_group_name_H-M   'P 1'
#
loop_
_entity.id
_entity.type
_entity.pdbx_description
1 polymer ?
#
loop_
_entity_poly.entity_id
_entity_poly.type
_entity_poly.pdbx_seq_one_letter_code
_entity_poly.pdbx_strand_id
1 'polypeptide(L)'
;MATAAFSTRAVLRGASKAAVPKKTSLAYQMHKQLYPHLYAQNQDAAAAPTDAIPEASRQLTESKVSSILEKERASRKAPWSKKDTPSSRFSVLPSRTKRHTSGIVLHPAKPSIHKQCPDPIATVTTSSIAQLDPTGARTRLFAKTNPEGARVGDILLVRQRTGDPFAGVCINIRRRGVDTAILLRGQLTRVGVEMWYKVYSPLVEGIEVVQRAKKRARRARLTFMRTVKHDRGSVENVTRIYLRQKAALGSADGKKKAGAVGAAKGGNRRGKKR
;
A
#
# COMPACT_ATOMS: atom_id res chain seq x y z
N MET A 1 55.81 -41.96 10.07
CA MET A 1 55.08 -42.65 8.98
C MET A 1 53.80 -43.24 9.55
N ALA A 2 52.66 -42.61 9.29
CA ALA A 2 51.34 -43.17 9.56
C ALA A 2 50.41 -42.64 8.48
N THR A 3 49.94 -43.55 7.63
CA THR A 3 49.18 -43.32 6.42
C THR A 3 47.72 -42.96 6.74
N ALA A 4 47.24 -41.88 6.13
CA ALA A 4 45.86 -41.43 6.20
C ALA A 4 44.93 -42.34 5.38
N ALA A 5 43.89 -42.88 6.01
CA ALA A 5 42.78 -43.57 5.33
C ALA A 5 41.58 -42.62 5.25
N PHE A 6 41.43 -41.95 4.10
CA PHE A 6 40.26 -41.13 3.80
C PHE A 6 39.09 -42.03 3.38
N SER A 7 38.07 -42.13 4.23
CA SER A 7 36.81 -42.80 3.95
C SER A 7 35.91 -41.91 3.10
N THR A 8 35.84 -42.14 1.78
CA THR A 8 34.89 -41.47 0.89
C THR A 8 33.49 -42.07 1.02
N ARG A 9 32.62 -41.41 1.81
CA ARG A 9 31.19 -41.72 1.87
C ARG A 9 30.47 -40.99 0.74
N ALA A 10 30.16 -41.71 -0.33
CA ALA A 10 29.38 -41.20 -1.46
C ALA A 10 27.95 -40.85 -1.00
N VAL A 11 27.60 -39.56 -1.05
CA VAL A 11 26.24 -39.07 -0.81
C VAL A 11 25.47 -39.16 -2.13
N LEU A 12 24.59 -40.14 -2.24
CA LEU A 12 23.60 -40.25 -3.32
C LEU A 12 22.68 -39.01 -3.29
N ARG A 13 22.97 -38.03 -4.15
CA ARG A 13 22.03 -36.96 -4.54
C ARG A 13 21.29 -37.44 -5.79
N GLY A 14 19.98 -37.65 -5.70
CA GLY A 14 19.20 -37.96 -6.89
C GLY A 14 17.79 -38.50 -6.67
N ALA A 15 17.00 -37.90 -5.78
CA ALA A 15 15.55 -38.13 -5.79
C ALA A 15 14.92 -37.18 -6.82
N SER A 16 14.67 -37.68 -8.03
CA SER A 16 13.93 -36.99 -9.08
C SER A 16 12.51 -36.68 -8.59
N LYS A 17 12.15 -35.39 -8.53
CA LYS A 17 10.77 -34.97 -8.25
C LYS A 17 9.85 -35.54 -9.32
N ALA A 18 8.94 -36.44 -8.94
CA ALA A 18 7.85 -36.87 -9.80
C ALA A 18 7.06 -35.63 -10.28
N ALA A 19 6.93 -35.48 -11.60
CA ALA A 19 6.20 -34.38 -12.21
C ALA A 19 4.71 -34.51 -11.88
N VAL A 20 4.18 -33.56 -11.12
CA VAL A 20 2.74 -33.45 -10.85
C VAL A 20 2.03 -33.18 -12.20
N PRO A 21 1.01 -33.97 -12.58
CA PRO A 21 0.29 -33.74 -13.82
C PRO A 21 -0.37 -32.36 -13.77
N LYS A 22 -0.08 -31.51 -14.76
CA LYS A 22 -0.71 -30.19 -14.88
C LYS A 22 -2.22 -30.38 -15.01
N LYS A 23 -2.99 -29.83 -14.08
CA LYS A 23 -4.47 -29.86 -14.14
C LYS A 23 -4.91 -29.22 -15.45
N THR A 24 -5.59 -29.97 -16.31
CA THR A 24 -6.22 -29.44 -17.51
C THR A 24 -7.32 -28.47 -17.12
N SER A 25 -7.48 -27.37 -17.86
CA SER A 25 -8.53 -26.40 -17.57
C SER A 25 -9.91 -27.04 -17.78
N LEU A 26 -10.90 -26.67 -16.96
CA LEU A 26 -12.28 -27.15 -17.10
C LEU A 26 -12.83 -26.89 -18.51
N ALA A 27 -12.47 -25.74 -19.10
CA ALA A 27 -12.83 -25.40 -20.48
C ALA A 27 -12.30 -26.42 -21.50
N TYR A 28 -11.08 -26.93 -21.30
CA TYR A 28 -10.52 -27.97 -22.17
C TYR A 28 -11.25 -29.31 -22.02
N GLN A 29 -11.63 -29.67 -20.79
CA GLN A 29 -12.41 -30.89 -20.54
C GLN A 29 -13.80 -30.81 -21.19
N MET A 30 -14.51 -29.68 -21.02
CA MET A 30 -15.82 -29.47 -21.64
C MET A 30 -15.74 -29.43 -23.17
N HIS A 31 -14.73 -28.78 -23.73
CA HIS A 31 -14.54 -28.72 -25.18
C HIS A 31 -14.26 -30.11 -25.78
N LYS A 32 -13.49 -30.95 -25.08
CA LYS A 32 -13.23 -32.34 -25.50
C LYS A 32 -14.49 -33.20 -25.44
N GLN A 33 -15.36 -32.99 -24.44
CA GLN A 33 -16.64 -33.68 -24.32
C GLN A 33 -17.62 -33.24 -25.41
N LEU A 34 -17.68 -31.95 -25.73
CA LEU A 34 -18.59 -31.40 -26.72
C LEU A 34 -18.18 -31.72 -28.16
N TYR A 35 -16.87 -31.82 -28.44
CA TYR A 35 -16.35 -32.08 -29.78
C TYR A 35 -15.37 -33.25 -29.83
N PRO A 36 -15.82 -34.51 -29.60
CA PRO A 36 -14.93 -35.67 -29.54
C PRO A 36 -14.21 -35.94 -30.88
N HIS A 37 -14.88 -35.69 -32.01
CA HIS A 37 -14.37 -35.94 -33.36
C HIS A 37 -13.11 -35.13 -33.69
N LEU A 38 -12.92 -33.95 -33.07
CA LEU A 38 -11.72 -33.11 -33.26
C LEU A 38 -10.47 -33.68 -32.55
N TYR A 39 -10.66 -34.58 -31.58
CA TYR A 39 -9.57 -35.17 -30.77
C TYR A 39 -9.41 -36.68 -30.99
N ALA A 40 -10.24 -37.29 -31.84
CA ALA A 40 -10.27 -38.73 -32.08
C ALA A 40 -9.12 -39.22 -32.98
N GLN A 41 -8.52 -38.36 -33.80
CA GLN A 41 -7.55 -38.76 -34.83
C GLN A 41 -6.14 -39.12 -34.33
N ASN A 42 -5.82 -38.91 -33.06
CA ASN A 42 -4.46 -39.12 -32.53
C ASN A 42 -4.39 -40.14 -31.38
N GLN A 43 -5.33 -41.07 -31.29
CA GLN A 43 -5.29 -42.11 -30.25
C GLN A 43 -4.29 -43.24 -30.56
N ASP A 44 -3.90 -43.43 -31.82
CA ASP A 44 -2.89 -44.42 -32.21
C ASP A 44 -1.45 -43.87 -32.17
N ALA A 45 -1.27 -42.56 -31.97
CA ALA A 45 0.05 -41.92 -31.82
C ALA A 45 0.50 -41.75 -30.35
N ALA A 46 -0.31 -42.20 -29.38
CA ALA A 46 -0.06 -41.99 -27.95
C ALA A 46 0.80 -43.08 -27.29
N ALA A 47 1.39 -43.99 -28.08
CA ALA A 47 2.26 -45.08 -27.60
C ALA A 47 3.72 -44.96 -28.10
N ALA A 48 4.22 -43.74 -28.34
CA ALA A 48 5.64 -43.51 -28.59
C ALA A 48 6.26 -42.68 -27.45
N PRO A 49 7.41 -43.12 -26.87
CA PRO A 49 8.13 -42.32 -25.90
C PRO A 49 8.66 -41.07 -26.63
N THR A 50 8.34 -39.89 -26.11
CA THR A 50 8.89 -38.62 -26.64
C THR A 50 10.31 -38.45 -26.11
N ASP A 51 11.21 -39.29 -26.62
CA ASP A 51 12.65 -39.09 -26.49
C ASP A 51 13.09 -37.95 -27.42
N ALA A 52 13.77 -36.97 -26.81
CA ALA A 52 14.73 -36.04 -27.38
C ALA A 52 14.42 -35.42 -28.77
N ILE A 53 13.70 -34.30 -28.78
CA ILE A 53 13.88 -33.28 -29.82
C ILE A 53 14.94 -32.28 -29.30
N PRO A 54 16.04 -32.03 -30.02
CA PRO A 54 17.07 -31.09 -29.58
C PRO A 54 16.48 -29.71 -29.31
N GLU A 55 16.87 -29.12 -28.17
CA GLU A 55 16.42 -27.80 -27.69
C GLU A 55 16.60 -26.68 -28.72
N ALA A 56 17.55 -26.83 -29.66
CA ALA A 56 17.82 -25.87 -30.73
C ALA A 56 16.66 -25.73 -31.75
N SER A 57 15.90 -26.80 -32.00
CA SER A 57 14.77 -26.79 -32.94
C SER A 57 13.53 -26.11 -32.37
N ARG A 58 13.32 -26.19 -31.03
CA ARG A 58 12.20 -25.51 -30.35
C ARG A 58 12.37 -24.00 -30.33
N GLN A 59 13.60 -23.51 -30.15
CA GLN A 59 13.90 -22.07 -30.20
C GLN A 59 13.65 -21.48 -31.60
N LEU A 60 13.87 -22.24 -32.67
CA LEU A 60 13.59 -21.80 -34.04
C LEU A 60 12.08 -21.77 -34.37
N THR A 61 11.29 -22.69 -33.81
CA THR A 61 9.83 -22.68 -33.95
C THR A 61 9.18 -21.60 -33.08
N GLU A 62 9.67 -21.40 -31.86
CA GLU A 62 9.18 -20.35 -30.95
C GLU A 62 9.58 -18.95 -31.41
N SER A 63 10.77 -18.77 -31.99
CA SER A 63 11.19 -17.50 -32.61
C SER A 63 10.41 -17.20 -33.90
N LYS A 64 10.12 -18.20 -34.74
CA LYS A 64 9.21 -18.01 -35.89
C LYS A 64 7.80 -17.68 -35.44
N VAL A 65 7.22 -18.38 -34.48
CA VAL A 65 5.86 -18.14 -33.99
C VAL A 65 5.75 -16.78 -33.27
N SER A 66 6.76 -16.38 -32.49
CA SER A 66 6.80 -15.04 -31.88
C SER A 66 7.01 -13.95 -32.92
N SER A 67 7.82 -14.16 -33.96
CA SER A 67 7.95 -13.20 -35.07
C SER A 67 6.67 -13.04 -35.87
N ILE A 68 5.88 -14.11 -36.07
CA ILE A 68 4.58 -14.06 -36.74
C ILE A 68 3.55 -13.35 -35.86
N LEU A 69 3.51 -13.66 -34.56
CA LEU A 69 2.66 -12.99 -33.58
C LEU A 69 3.04 -11.52 -33.40
N GLU A 70 4.32 -11.15 -33.43
CA GLU A 70 4.78 -9.76 -33.40
C GLU A 70 4.44 -9.02 -34.70
N LYS A 71 4.53 -9.69 -35.85
CA LYS A 71 4.12 -9.15 -37.16
C LYS A 71 2.60 -8.93 -37.23
N GLU A 72 1.81 -9.83 -36.65
CA GLU A 72 0.36 -9.66 -36.46
C GLU A 72 0.01 -8.62 -35.39
N ARG A 73 0.80 -8.49 -34.32
CA ARG A 73 0.59 -7.48 -33.28
C ARG A 73 1.00 -6.09 -33.75
N ALA A 74 1.98 -6.01 -34.65
CA ALA A 74 2.37 -4.80 -35.36
C ALA A 74 1.35 -4.40 -36.43
N SER A 75 0.74 -5.36 -37.14
CA SER A 75 -0.36 -5.08 -38.09
C SER A 75 -1.69 -4.75 -37.40
N ARG A 76 -1.88 -5.21 -36.15
CA ARG A 76 -2.99 -4.81 -35.27
C ARG A 76 -2.79 -3.44 -34.61
N LYS A 77 -1.64 -2.76 -34.79
CA LYS A 77 -1.60 -1.31 -34.55
C LYS A 77 -2.46 -0.67 -35.63
N ALA A 78 -3.64 -0.23 -35.19
CA ALA A 78 -4.70 0.34 -36.01
C ALA A 78 -4.20 1.13 -37.23
N PRO A 79 -4.74 0.90 -38.45
CA PRO A 79 -4.44 1.70 -39.64
C PRO A 79 -5.10 3.08 -39.57
N TRP A 80 -5.51 3.54 -38.38
CA TRP A 80 -5.95 4.91 -38.20
C TRP A 80 -4.72 5.81 -38.16
N SER A 81 -4.21 6.07 -39.36
CA SER A 81 -3.48 7.27 -39.70
C SER A 81 -4.14 8.45 -38.97
N LYS A 82 -3.45 9.02 -37.98
CA LYS A 82 -3.83 10.31 -37.37
C LYS A 82 -3.75 11.48 -38.36
N LYS A 83 -3.51 11.22 -39.65
CA LYS A 83 -3.50 12.24 -40.70
C LYS A 83 -4.88 12.45 -41.32
N ASP A 84 -5.85 11.57 -41.02
CA ASP A 84 -7.21 11.63 -41.57
C ASP A 84 -8.26 11.84 -40.48
N THR A 85 -7.95 12.62 -39.44
CA THR A 85 -9.02 13.37 -38.78
C THR A 85 -9.43 14.47 -39.75
N PRO A 86 -10.64 14.45 -40.35
CA PRO A 86 -11.17 15.66 -40.96
C PRO A 86 -11.28 16.66 -39.82
N SER A 87 -10.32 17.60 -39.72
CA SER A 87 -10.48 18.77 -38.89
C SER A 87 -11.71 19.48 -39.42
N SER A 88 -12.86 19.23 -38.80
CA SER A 88 -14.10 19.99 -38.90
C SER A 88 -14.16 20.95 -40.09
N ARG A 89 -14.24 20.43 -41.32
CA ARG A 89 -14.61 21.22 -42.49
C ARG A 89 -16.13 21.08 -42.66
N PHE A 90 -16.86 21.48 -41.63
CA PHE A 90 -18.27 21.84 -41.80
C PHE A 90 -18.31 23.25 -42.39
N SER A 91 -18.17 23.32 -43.71
CA SER A 91 -18.55 24.50 -44.49
C SER A 91 -19.33 24.02 -45.70
N VAL A 92 -20.53 23.50 -45.47
CA VAL A 92 -21.49 23.24 -46.53
C VAL A 92 -22.72 24.08 -46.25
N LEU A 93 -22.73 25.28 -46.85
CA LEU A 93 -23.92 25.97 -47.36
C LEU A 93 -23.43 27.14 -48.24
N PRO A 94 -23.77 27.17 -49.54
CA PRO A 94 -23.46 28.33 -50.38
C PRO A 94 -24.38 29.49 -49.96
N SER A 95 -23.78 30.65 -49.71
CA SER A 95 -24.52 31.85 -49.32
C SER A 95 -25.39 32.35 -50.47
N ARG A 96 -26.71 32.22 -50.36
CA ARG A 96 -27.64 33.02 -51.14
C ARG A 96 -28.79 33.51 -50.26
N THR A 97 -28.59 34.73 -49.75
CA THR A 97 -29.55 35.83 -49.50
C THR A 97 -28.97 36.69 -48.38
N LYS A 98 -28.70 37.96 -48.69
CA LYS A 98 -28.36 38.98 -47.69
C LYS A 98 -29.57 39.12 -46.77
N ARG A 99 -29.55 38.46 -45.61
CA ARG A 99 -30.49 38.71 -44.53
C ARG A 99 -29.82 39.69 -43.57
N HIS A 100 -30.50 40.78 -43.28
CA HIS A 100 -30.15 41.69 -42.20
C HIS A 100 -30.14 40.88 -40.90
N THR A 101 -28.97 40.55 -40.37
CA THR A 101 -28.86 39.91 -39.06
C THR A 101 -27.68 40.54 -38.35
N SER A 102 -27.93 41.24 -37.25
CA SER A 102 -26.90 41.65 -36.30
C SER A 102 -25.92 40.51 -36.11
N GLY A 103 -24.63 40.76 -36.37
CA GLY A 103 -23.60 39.73 -36.36
C GLY A 103 -23.58 39.02 -35.01
N ILE A 104 -24.09 37.79 -34.95
CA ILE A 104 -24.06 37.01 -33.73
C ILE A 104 -22.59 36.71 -33.43
N VAL A 105 -22.07 37.27 -32.34
CA VAL A 105 -20.71 36.99 -31.89
C VAL A 105 -20.66 35.56 -31.38
N LEU A 106 -20.08 34.66 -32.18
CA LEU A 106 -19.82 33.28 -31.79
C LEU A 106 -18.55 33.24 -30.93
N HIS A 107 -18.72 33.08 -29.61
CA HIS A 107 -17.59 32.88 -28.71
C HIS A 107 -17.04 31.44 -28.83
N PRO A 108 -15.70 31.25 -28.76
CA PRO A 108 -15.12 29.92 -28.83
C PRO A 108 -15.53 29.06 -27.62
N ALA A 109 -15.64 27.75 -27.84
CA ALA A 109 -15.93 26.81 -26.77
C ALA A 109 -14.79 26.78 -25.74
N LYS A 110 -15.14 26.75 -24.46
CA LYS A 110 -14.17 26.62 -23.36
C LYS A 110 -13.39 25.31 -23.51
N PRO A 111 -12.10 25.25 -23.11
CA PRO A 111 -11.33 24.02 -23.15
C PRO A 111 -11.97 22.93 -22.27
N SER A 112 -11.80 21.66 -22.64
CA SER A 112 -12.39 20.56 -21.88
C SER A 112 -11.70 20.39 -20.52
N ILE A 113 -12.52 20.33 -19.46
CA ILE A 113 -12.06 20.19 -18.07
C ILE A 113 -11.22 18.92 -17.87
N HIS A 114 -11.53 17.85 -18.60
CA HIS A 114 -10.80 16.58 -18.55
C HIS A 114 -9.33 16.70 -19.03
N LYS A 115 -9.00 17.68 -19.89
CA LYS A 115 -7.60 17.95 -20.27
C LYS A 115 -6.83 18.63 -19.14
N GLN A 116 -7.52 19.41 -18.31
CA GLN A 116 -6.92 20.13 -17.17
C GLN A 116 -6.75 19.19 -15.97
N CYS A 117 -7.74 18.34 -15.69
CA CYS A 117 -7.69 17.38 -14.60
C CYS A 117 -8.28 16.04 -15.05
N PRO A 118 -7.43 15.08 -15.48
CA PRO A 118 -7.89 13.74 -15.87
C PRO A 118 -8.59 13.01 -14.70
N ASP A 119 -8.05 13.10 -13.48
CA ASP A 119 -8.57 12.42 -12.29
C ASP A 119 -8.99 13.43 -11.19
N PRO A 120 -10.20 14.01 -11.27
CA PRO A 120 -10.64 15.04 -10.32
C PRO A 120 -10.69 14.54 -8.88
N ILE A 121 -11.06 13.27 -8.65
CA ILE A 121 -11.17 12.70 -7.31
C ILE A 121 -9.80 12.61 -6.61
N ALA A 122 -8.75 12.22 -7.35
CA ALA A 122 -7.41 12.13 -6.79
C ALA A 122 -6.85 13.52 -6.43
N THR A 123 -7.06 14.49 -7.32
CA THR A 123 -6.68 15.89 -7.09
C THR A 123 -7.39 16.49 -5.88
N VAL A 124 -8.70 16.27 -5.76
CA VAL A 124 -9.48 16.76 -4.60
C VAL A 124 -9.08 16.04 -3.31
N THR A 125 -8.81 14.73 -3.37
CA THR A 125 -8.37 13.97 -2.19
C THR A 125 -7.01 14.46 -1.69
N THR A 126 -6.06 14.70 -2.60
CA THR A 126 -4.72 15.18 -2.26
C THR A 126 -4.75 16.61 -1.74
N SER A 127 -5.51 17.52 -2.36
CA SER A 127 -5.68 18.89 -1.86
C SER A 127 -6.32 18.92 -0.47
N SER A 128 -7.37 18.11 -0.25
CA SER A 128 -8.03 18.00 1.06
C SER A 128 -7.09 17.45 2.15
N ILE A 129 -6.28 16.43 1.83
CA ILE A 129 -5.29 15.90 2.78
C ILE A 129 -4.23 16.96 3.09
N ALA A 130 -3.73 17.69 2.09
CA ALA A 130 -2.73 18.73 2.29
C ALA A 130 -3.25 19.88 3.19
N GLN A 131 -4.53 20.22 3.06
CA GLN A 131 -5.18 21.20 3.93
C GLN A 131 -5.34 20.69 5.38
N LEU A 132 -5.72 19.41 5.56
CA LEU A 132 -5.98 18.83 6.88
C LEU A 132 -4.71 18.38 7.63
N ASP A 133 -3.64 18.03 6.92
CA ASP A 133 -2.33 17.66 7.47
C ASP A 133 -1.21 18.41 6.73
N PRO A 134 -1.01 19.71 7.01
CA PRO A 134 0.02 20.50 6.35
C PRO A 134 1.44 20.01 6.65
N THR A 135 1.63 19.33 7.79
CA THR A 135 2.93 18.76 8.19
C THR A 135 3.22 17.42 7.52
N GLY A 136 2.20 16.73 7.00
CA GLY A 136 2.27 15.35 6.53
C GLY A 136 2.61 14.32 7.62
N ALA A 137 2.64 14.71 8.89
CA ALA A 137 3.05 13.84 9.99
C ALA A 137 2.09 12.67 10.17
N ARG A 138 0.78 12.91 10.03
CA ARG A 138 -0.26 11.87 10.17
C ARG A 138 -0.24 10.95 8.96
N THR A 139 -0.10 11.51 7.75
CA THR A 139 0.07 10.70 6.53
C THR A 139 1.30 9.79 6.63
N ARG A 140 2.43 10.32 7.11
CA ARG A 140 3.68 9.56 7.30
C ARG A 140 3.54 8.49 8.38
N LEU A 141 2.87 8.78 9.48
CA LEU A 141 2.64 7.82 10.57
C LEU A 141 1.88 6.59 10.06
N PHE A 142 0.88 6.80 9.21
CA PHE A 142 0.12 5.70 8.64
C PHE A 142 0.61 5.27 7.27
N ALA A 143 1.71 5.74 6.71
CA ALA A 143 2.18 5.28 5.40
C ALA A 143 2.61 3.80 5.45
N LYS A 144 2.24 2.99 4.44
CA LYS A 144 2.69 1.57 4.38
C LYS A 144 4.19 1.44 4.13
N THR A 145 4.76 2.44 3.45
CA THR A 145 6.18 2.54 3.11
C THR A 145 7.04 2.81 4.34
N ASN A 146 6.48 3.43 5.38
CA ASN A 146 7.20 3.77 6.59
C ASN A 146 7.36 2.53 7.49
N PRO A 147 8.61 2.05 7.74
CA PRO A 147 8.84 0.92 8.63
C PRO A 147 8.41 1.25 10.07
N GLU A 148 8.67 2.48 10.50
CA GLU A 148 8.35 3.06 11.81
C GLU A 148 6.90 3.53 11.93
N GLY A 149 6.08 3.35 10.89
CA GLY A 149 4.66 3.70 10.91
C GLY A 149 3.87 2.91 11.94
N ALA A 150 2.70 3.43 12.31
CA ALA A 150 1.74 2.74 13.17
C ALA A 150 1.17 1.52 12.45
N ARG A 151 1.22 0.37 13.12
CA ARG A 151 0.70 -0.90 12.60
C ARG A 151 -0.42 -1.43 13.48
N VAL A 152 -1.14 -2.38 12.91
CA VAL A 152 -2.18 -3.11 13.62
C VAL A 152 -1.53 -3.97 14.71
N GLY A 153 -2.05 -3.88 15.94
CA GLY A 153 -1.52 -4.50 17.14
C GLY A 153 -0.68 -3.57 18.02
N ASP A 154 -0.31 -2.39 17.53
CA ASP A 154 0.35 -1.37 18.34
C ASP A 154 -0.64 -0.69 19.29
N ILE A 155 -0.16 -0.21 20.43
CA ILE A 155 -0.93 0.63 21.35
C ILE A 155 -0.74 2.08 20.94
N LEU A 156 -1.85 2.74 20.61
CA LEU A 156 -1.88 4.13 20.18
C LEU A 156 -2.57 4.97 21.25
N LEU A 157 -2.01 6.15 21.48
CA LEU A 157 -2.62 7.22 22.26
C LEU A 157 -3.13 8.29 21.30
N VAL A 158 -4.43 8.52 21.31
CA VAL A 158 -5.08 9.56 20.51
C VAL A 158 -5.42 10.73 21.42
N ARG A 159 -4.79 11.87 21.17
CA ARG A 159 -5.11 13.14 21.83
C ARG A 159 -6.19 13.84 21.03
N GLN A 160 -7.28 14.19 21.70
CA GLN A 160 -8.35 14.98 21.12
C GLN A 160 -8.20 16.44 21.56
N ARG A 161 -8.66 17.37 20.74
CA ARG A 161 -8.71 18.80 21.06
C ARG A 161 -9.60 19.06 22.29
N THR A 162 -10.66 18.28 22.43
CA THR A 162 -11.61 18.37 23.55
C THR A 162 -11.84 16.97 24.11
N GLY A 163 -11.84 16.85 25.43
CA GLY A 163 -12.08 15.59 26.14
C GLY A 163 -10.81 14.78 26.39
N ASP A 164 -11.01 13.62 27.00
CA ASP A 164 -9.90 12.81 27.49
C ASP A 164 -9.20 12.05 26.35
N PRO A 165 -7.85 11.93 26.42
CA PRO A 165 -7.10 11.17 25.44
C PRO A 165 -7.44 9.68 25.56
N PHE A 166 -7.67 9.02 24.43
CA PHE A 166 -8.00 7.59 24.40
C PHE A 166 -6.77 6.77 24.03
N ALA A 167 -6.43 5.81 24.89
CA ALA A 167 -5.39 4.83 24.64
C ALA A 167 -6.00 3.46 24.36
N GLY A 168 -5.54 2.81 23.28
CA GLY A 168 -6.05 1.50 22.92
C GLY A 168 -5.17 0.76 21.93
N VAL A 169 -5.38 -0.54 21.83
CA VAL A 169 -4.75 -1.37 20.81
C VAL A 169 -5.41 -1.09 19.46
N CYS A 170 -4.61 -0.83 18.44
CA CYS A 170 -5.09 -0.68 17.08
C CYS A 170 -5.47 -2.04 16.49
N ILE A 171 -6.78 -2.26 16.28
CA ILE A 171 -7.30 -3.51 15.73
C ILE A 171 -7.46 -3.44 14.21
N ASN A 172 -7.69 -2.25 13.66
CA ASN A 172 -7.94 -2.06 12.24
C ASN A 172 -7.51 -0.66 11.79
N ILE A 173 -6.97 -0.57 10.57
CA ILE A 173 -6.63 0.68 9.89
C ILE A 173 -7.35 0.68 8.54
N ARG A 174 -8.36 1.54 8.41
CA ARG A 174 -9.09 1.80 7.16
C ARG A 174 -8.36 2.88 6.38
N ARG A 175 -7.98 2.59 5.14
CA ARG A 175 -7.31 3.55 4.23
C ARG A 175 -8.27 3.88 3.11
N ARG A 176 -8.90 5.06 3.18
CA ARG A 176 -9.90 5.53 2.22
C ARG A 176 -9.68 7.02 1.92
N GLY A 177 -8.46 7.38 1.50
CA GLY A 177 -8.09 8.78 1.25
C GLY A 177 -8.23 9.65 2.50
N VAL A 178 -8.98 10.74 2.40
CA VAL A 178 -9.32 11.66 3.50
C VAL A 178 -10.06 10.95 4.64
N ASP A 179 -10.80 9.89 4.33
CA ASP A 179 -11.60 9.13 5.30
C ASP A 179 -10.82 8.02 6.03
N THR A 180 -9.49 8.12 6.01
CA THR A 180 -8.61 7.17 6.70
C THR A 180 -8.90 7.18 8.21
N ALA A 181 -9.11 5.99 8.76
CA ALA A 181 -9.60 5.82 10.12
C ALA A 181 -8.91 4.64 10.83
N ILE A 182 -8.79 4.74 12.15
CA ILE A 182 -8.26 3.68 13.01
C ILE A 182 -9.33 3.21 14.00
N LEU A 183 -9.40 1.90 14.20
CA LEU A 183 -10.22 1.31 15.26
C LEU A 183 -9.31 0.97 16.43
N LEU A 184 -9.55 1.62 17.56
CA LEU A 184 -8.87 1.35 18.81
C LEU A 184 -9.78 0.58 19.74
N ARG A 185 -9.22 -0.43 20.41
CA ARG A 185 -9.88 -1.15 21.49
C ARG A 185 -9.12 -0.91 22.78
N GLY A 186 -9.85 -0.56 23.83
CA GLY A 186 -9.35 -0.50 25.20
C GLY A 186 -10.34 -1.13 26.15
N GLN A 187 -9.99 -1.19 27.43
CA GLN A 187 -10.93 -1.42 28.50
C GLN A 187 -10.91 -0.20 29.41
N LEU A 188 -12.10 0.37 29.62
CA LEU A 188 -12.30 1.35 30.67
C LEU A 188 -12.92 0.61 31.84
N THR A 189 -12.24 0.65 32.98
CA THR A 189 -12.58 -0.15 34.18
C THR A 189 -12.71 -1.64 33.84
N ARG A 190 -13.92 -2.16 33.65
CA ARG A 190 -14.20 -3.58 33.32
C ARG A 190 -14.97 -3.74 32.00
N VAL A 191 -15.23 -2.65 31.29
CA VAL A 191 -16.00 -2.65 30.06
C VAL A 191 -15.06 -2.45 28.87
N GLY A 192 -15.15 -3.33 27.88
CA GLY A 192 -14.41 -3.19 26.62
C GLY A 192 -15.02 -2.12 25.73
N VAL A 193 -14.24 -1.11 25.38
CA VAL A 193 -14.67 0.03 24.56
C VAL A 193 -13.91 0.01 23.23
N GLU A 194 -14.63 0.25 22.14
CA GLU A 194 -14.04 0.38 20.80
C GLU A 194 -14.42 1.73 20.19
N MET A 195 -13.43 2.44 19.67
CA MET A 195 -13.60 3.79 19.13
C MET A 195 -13.00 3.87 17.73
N TRP A 196 -13.76 4.44 16.79
CA TRP A 196 -13.25 4.85 15.49
C TRP A 196 -12.74 6.28 15.55
N TYR A 197 -11.48 6.49 15.18
CA TYR A 197 -10.91 7.82 14.98
C TYR A 197 -10.59 8.06 13.52
N LYS A 198 -11.05 9.19 13.01
CA LYS A 198 -10.66 9.72 11.70
C LYS A 198 -9.31 10.40 11.84
N VAL A 199 -8.30 9.91 11.13
CA VAL A 199 -6.90 10.37 11.27
C VAL A 199 -6.75 11.83 10.89
N TYR A 200 -7.43 12.26 9.82
CA TYR A 200 -7.36 13.64 9.32
C TYR A 200 -8.41 14.57 9.96
N SER A 201 -9.11 14.14 11.01
CA SER A 201 -10.03 15.03 11.71
C SER A 201 -9.27 16.14 12.44
N PRO A 202 -9.74 17.40 12.38
CA PRO A 202 -9.14 18.50 13.14
C PRO A 202 -9.38 18.38 14.65
N LEU A 203 -10.35 17.54 15.07
CA LEU A 203 -10.58 17.24 16.48
C LEU A 203 -9.53 16.30 17.07
N VAL A 204 -8.87 15.50 16.24
CA VAL A 204 -7.71 14.72 16.67
C VAL A 204 -6.52 15.68 16.63
N GLU A 205 -5.90 15.93 17.76
CA GLU A 205 -4.73 16.80 17.86
C GLU A 205 -3.48 16.03 17.42
N GLY A 206 -3.28 14.85 18.02
CA GLY A 206 -2.10 14.03 17.77
C GLY A 206 -2.35 12.56 18.02
N ILE A 207 -1.60 11.72 17.30
CA ILE A 207 -1.62 10.26 17.47
C ILE A 207 -0.19 9.82 17.75
N GLU A 208 0.00 9.20 18.90
CA GLU A 208 1.30 8.75 19.38
C GLU A 208 1.34 7.23 19.49
N VAL A 209 2.45 6.61 19.07
CA VAL A 209 2.68 5.18 19.28
C VAL A 209 3.27 5.02 20.68
N VAL A 210 2.47 4.50 21.62
CA VAL A 210 2.87 4.30 23.02
C VAL A 210 3.75 3.07 23.14
N GLN A 211 3.28 1.96 22.57
CA GLN A 211 3.97 0.68 22.62
C GLN A 211 3.80 -0.05 21.30
N ARG A 212 4.91 -0.45 20.69
CA ARG A 212 4.90 -1.29 19.50
C ARG A 212 4.60 -2.75 19.85
N ALA A 213 3.93 -3.45 18.96
CA ALA A 213 3.75 -4.89 19.08
C ALA A 213 5.11 -5.60 19.01
N LYS A 214 5.36 -6.52 19.96
CA LYS A 214 6.59 -7.34 20.01
C LYS A 214 6.90 -8.05 18.68
N LYS A 215 5.85 -8.53 18.00
CA LYS A 215 5.93 -9.16 16.69
C LYS A 215 4.85 -8.58 15.80
N ARG A 216 5.19 -8.41 14.52
CA ARG A 216 4.23 -7.96 13.50
C ARG A 216 3.04 -8.92 13.43
N ALA A 217 1.85 -8.36 13.52
CA ALA A 217 0.61 -9.11 13.31
C ALA A 217 0.57 -9.76 11.92
N ARG A 218 0.17 -11.04 11.86
CA ARG A 218 -0.01 -11.77 10.59
C ARG A 218 -1.30 -11.38 9.86
N ARG A 219 -2.32 -10.93 10.59
CA ARG A 219 -3.62 -10.53 10.06
C ARG A 219 -3.70 -9.02 9.92
N ALA A 220 -4.39 -8.54 8.89
CA ALA A 220 -4.63 -7.12 8.68
C ALA A 220 -5.70 -6.52 9.63
N ARG A 221 -6.55 -7.37 10.22
CA ARG A 221 -7.56 -6.98 11.21
C ARG A 221 -7.51 -7.96 12.38
N LEU A 222 -7.46 -7.43 13.60
CA LEU A 222 -7.35 -8.21 14.84
C LEU A 222 -8.68 -8.31 15.58
N THR A 223 -9.78 -8.52 14.87
CA THR A 223 -11.13 -8.56 15.46
C THR A 223 -11.29 -9.65 16.52
N PHE A 224 -10.45 -10.69 16.48
CA PHE A 224 -10.43 -11.75 17.48
C PHE A 224 -10.02 -11.26 18.88
N MET A 225 -9.40 -10.07 19.02
CA MET A 225 -9.06 -9.47 20.31
C MET A 225 -10.28 -9.08 21.16
N ARG A 226 -11.49 -9.19 20.59
CA ARG A 226 -12.75 -9.06 21.33
C ARG A 226 -13.05 -10.24 22.24
N THR A 227 -12.41 -11.38 21.99
CA THR A 227 -12.56 -12.58 22.80
C THR A 227 -11.62 -12.52 24.00
N VAL A 228 -12.10 -12.96 25.17
CA VAL A 228 -11.36 -12.87 26.45
C VAL A 228 -9.95 -13.43 26.36
N LYS A 229 -9.77 -14.58 25.68
CA LYS A 229 -8.47 -15.24 25.49
C LYS A 229 -7.40 -14.35 24.85
N HIS A 230 -7.80 -13.43 23.97
CA HIS A 230 -6.88 -12.62 23.18
C HIS A 230 -6.97 -11.13 23.50
N ASP A 231 -7.84 -10.75 24.43
CA ASP A 231 -7.99 -9.36 24.84
C ASP A 231 -6.74 -8.91 25.59
N ARG A 232 -6.32 -7.67 25.35
CA ARG A 232 -5.16 -7.09 26.03
C ARG A 232 -5.51 -6.51 27.38
N GLY A 233 -6.79 -6.28 27.63
CA GLY A 233 -7.25 -5.66 28.86
C GLY A 233 -7.09 -4.14 28.86
N SER A 234 -7.00 -3.56 30.05
CA SER A 234 -6.70 -2.14 30.22
C SER A 234 -5.25 -1.83 29.83
N VAL A 235 -5.07 -0.78 29.02
CA VAL A 235 -3.76 -0.27 28.57
C VAL A 235 -3.32 1.00 29.31
N GLU A 236 -4.05 1.37 30.37
CA GLU A 236 -3.84 2.61 31.10
C GLU A 236 -2.45 2.67 31.76
N ASN A 237 -2.01 1.57 32.38
CA ASN A 237 -0.70 1.51 33.04
C ASN A 237 0.46 1.71 32.06
N VAL A 238 0.36 1.11 30.86
CA VAL A 238 1.37 1.28 29.79
C VAL A 238 1.45 2.75 29.37
N THR A 239 0.28 3.38 29.20
CA THR A 239 0.18 4.79 28.81
C THR A 239 0.76 5.70 29.89
N ARG A 240 0.49 5.42 31.17
CA ARG A 240 1.03 6.17 32.31
C ARG A 240 2.55 6.12 32.36
N ILE A 241 3.14 4.94 32.16
CA ILE A 241 4.60 4.76 32.10
C ILE A 241 5.19 5.55 30.94
N TYR A 242 4.58 5.46 29.75
CA TYR A 242 5.03 6.19 28.57
C TYR A 242 4.99 7.71 28.78
N LEU A 243 3.90 8.24 29.33
CA LEU A 243 3.78 9.68 29.64
C LEU A 243 4.82 10.13 30.67
N ARG A 244 5.08 9.31 31.70
CA ARG A 244 6.13 9.58 32.69
C ARG A 244 7.52 9.60 32.05
N GLN A 245 7.84 8.63 31.20
CA GLN A 245 9.11 8.58 30.46
C GLN A 245 9.27 9.79 29.53
N LYS A 246 8.21 10.15 28.80
CA LYS A 246 8.19 11.31 27.91
C LYS A 246 8.43 12.62 28.67
N ALA A 247 7.81 12.79 29.83
CA ALA A 247 8.01 13.97 30.69
C ALA A 247 9.43 14.04 31.28
N ALA A 248 9.99 12.90 31.69
CA ALA A 248 11.36 12.82 32.19
C ALA A 248 12.40 13.22 31.14
N LEU A 249 12.22 12.75 29.90
CA LEU A 249 13.10 13.09 28.77
C LEU A 249 12.97 14.57 28.38
N GLY A 250 11.75 15.12 28.31
CA GLY A 250 11.54 16.53 27.97
C GLY A 250 12.10 17.52 28.99
N SER A 251 12.26 17.12 30.25
CA SER A 251 12.79 17.99 31.32
C SER A 251 14.33 18.12 31.29
N ALA A 252 15.04 17.20 30.63
CA ALA A 252 16.50 17.20 30.58
C ALA A 252 17.08 18.30 29.67
N ASP A 253 16.43 18.59 28.54
CA ASP A 253 16.87 19.62 27.60
C ASP A 253 16.58 21.05 28.08
N GLY A 254 15.50 21.24 28.86
CA GLY A 254 15.17 22.53 29.47
C GLY A 254 16.10 22.94 30.62
N LYS A 255 16.57 21.97 31.42
CA LYS A 255 17.46 22.26 32.57
C LYS A 255 18.88 22.63 32.15
N LYS A 256 19.39 22.14 31.01
CA LYS A 256 20.72 22.52 30.49
C LYS A 256 20.80 23.96 29.98
N LYS A 257 19.69 24.56 29.52
CA LYS A 257 19.65 25.99 29.13
C LYS A 257 19.47 26.95 30.31
N ALA A 258 18.79 26.54 31.39
CA ALA A 258 18.60 27.37 32.58
C ALA A 258 19.80 27.36 33.55
N GLY A 259 20.63 26.31 33.54
CA GLY A 259 21.79 26.18 34.45
C GLY A 259 23.02 27.01 34.08
N ALA A 260 23.10 27.55 32.86
CA ALA A 260 24.27 28.30 32.38
C ALA A 260 24.26 29.80 32.77
N VAL A 261 23.14 30.34 33.26
CA VAL A 261 23.00 31.77 33.60
C VAL A 261 23.05 32.02 35.13
N GLY A 262 22.97 30.97 35.96
CA GLY A 262 22.90 31.09 37.42
C GLY A 262 24.20 30.84 38.20
N ALA A 263 25.28 30.38 37.56
CA ALA A 263 26.50 29.94 38.25
C ALA A 263 27.60 31.01 38.36
N ALA A 264 27.26 32.30 38.26
CA ALA A 264 28.21 33.41 38.32
C ALA A 264 27.75 34.53 39.28
N LYS A 265 27.42 34.21 40.54
CA LYS A 265 27.44 35.20 41.63
C LYS A 265 27.41 34.52 42.99
N GLY A 266 28.41 34.81 43.83
CA GLY A 266 28.27 34.62 45.28
C GLY A 266 29.30 33.74 45.98
N GLY A 267 30.55 33.68 45.50
CA GLY A 267 31.66 33.31 46.38
C GLY A 267 32.10 34.52 47.19
N ASN A 268 31.71 34.62 48.47
CA ASN A 268 32.40 35.51 49.40
C ASN A 268 32.71 34.77 50.71
N ARG A 269 33.99 34.39 50.82
CA ARG A 269 34.66 34.00 52.06
C ARG A 269 34.79 35.21 52.97
N ARG A 270 34.45 35.05 54.25
CA ARG A 270 34.98 35.73 55.47
C ARG A 270 34.13 35.19 56.63
N GLY A 271 34.60 34.57 57.69
CA GLY A 271 35.88 34.60 58.36
C GLY A 271 35.69 35.18 59.77
N LYS A 272 35.98 34.35 60.80
CA LYS A 272 36.58 34.70 62.10
C LYS A 272 35.67 34.98 63.32
N LYS A 273 35.94 34.18 64.39
CA LYS A 273 35.90 34.38 65.86
C LYS A 273 34.67 35.12 66.44
N ARG A 274 34.00 34.61 67.48
CA ARG A 274 34.48 34.18 68.81
C ARG A 274 33.50 33.17 69.39
#